data_AF-A0A1N7GRA6-F1
#
_entry.id   AF-A0A1N7GRA6-F1
#
_cell.length_a   1.000
_cell.length_b   1.000
_cell.length_c   1.000
_cell.angle_alpha   90.00
_cell.angle_beta   90.00
_cell.angle_gamma   90.00
#
_symmetry.space_group_name_H-M   'P 1'
#
loop_
_entity.id
_entity.type
_entity.pdbx_description
1 polymer ?
#
loop_
_entity_poly.entity_id
_entity_poly.type
_entity_poly.pdbx_seq_one_letter_code
_entity_poly.pdbx_strand_id
1 'polypeptide(L)'
;MPRITNSDYLAHRKTLPDNWKRSEQGWSKLNFEDQCTLHEYYEPSMDFTDDQAIAYRQAVTAKWPSLPHRAGKAYAEFTKIIARLEATPPPPKKTPGRRRTNKSYVIRTEGLVRPDVDFDKLARVLLAIARDKDEKKAA
;
A
#
# COMPACT_ATOMS: atom_id res chain seq x y z
N MET A 1 -4.19 -12.18 22.19
CA MET A 1 -3.28 -11.04 21.98
C MET A 1 -3.63 -9.94 22.98
N PRO A 2 -2.66 -9.18 23.50
CA PRO A 2 -2.93 -7.99 24.30
C PRO A 2 -3.89 -7.06 23.55
N ARG A 3 -4.82 -6.41 24.25
CA ARG A 3 -5.65 -5.37 23.62
C ARG A 3 -4.72 -4.25 23.17
N ILE A 4 -4.71 -3.97 21.86
CA ILE A 4 -4.00 -2.82 21.28
C ILE A 4 -4.47 -1.56 22.03
N THR A 5 -3.54 -0.87 22.68
CA THR A 5 -3.84 0.39 23.37
C THR A 5 -4.04 1.51 22.36
N ASN A 6 -4.61 2.65 22.78
CA ASN A 6 -4.75 3.79 21.87
C ASN A 6 -3.38 4.28 21.36
N SER A 7 -2.34 4.22 22.20
CA SER A 7 -0.97 4.56 21.81
C SER A 7 -0.41 3.62 20.75
N ASP A 8 -0.61 2.31 20.89
CA ASP A 8 -0.16 1.33 19.90
C ASP A 8 -0.87 1.54 18.55
N TYR A 9 -2.19 1.80 18.60
CA TYR A 9 -2.98 2.06 17.40
C TYR A 9 -2.47 3.30 16.64
N LEU A 10 -2.21 4.40 17.35
CA LEU A 10 -1.68 5.61 16.74
C LEU A 10 -0.27 5.40 16.18
N ALA A 11 0.58 4.65 16.88
CA ALA A 11 1.92 4.31 16.40
C ALA A 11 1.86 3.51 15.09
N HIS A 12 1.01 2.48 15.02
CA HIS A 12 0.79 1.71 13.80
C HIS A 12 0.21 2.56 12.67
N ARG A 13 -0.72 3.45 13.00
CA ARG A 13 -1.34 4.32 12.01
C ARG A 13 -0.38 5.36 11.45
N LYS A 14 0.66 5.78 12.19
CA LYS A 14 1.67 6.71 11.66
C LYS A 14 2.58 6.03 10.63
N THR A 15 2.87 4.74 10.77
CA THR A 15 3.79 4.02 9.86
C THR A 15 3.12 3.59 8.55
N LEU A 16 1.82 3.26 8.57
CA LEU A 16 1.10 2.71 7.42
C LEU A 16 0.97 3.68 6.23
N PRO A 17 0.57 4.96 6.40
CA PRO A 17 0.45 5.95 5.33
C PRO A 17 1.78 6.26 4.66
N ASP A 18 2.87 6.36 5.42
CA ASP A 18 4.20 6.65 4.87
C ASP A 18 4.65 5.55 3.92
N ASN A 19 4.46 4.30 4.31
CA ASN A 19 4.74 3.15 3.45
C ASN A 19 3.78 3.11 2.27
N TRP A 20 2.49 3.40 2.46
CA TRP A 20 1.51 3.40 1.37
C TRP A 20 1.80 4.47 0.30
N LYS A 21 2.05 5.72 0.73
CA LYS A 21 2.26 6.88 -0.16
C LYS A 21 3.65 6.87 -0.81
N ARG A 22 4.71 6.43 -0.11
CA ARG A 22 6.11 6.52 -0.60
C ARG A 22 6.67 5.21 -1.17
N SER A 23 6.16 4.07 -0.73
CA SER A 23 6.80 2.76 -0.96
C SER A 23 5.75 1.66 -1.09
N GLU A 24 5.11 1.56 -2.27
CA GLU A 24 4.12 0.52 -2.58
C GLU A 24 4.64 -0.91 -2.35
N GLN A 25 5.97 -1.10 -2.25
CA GLN A 25 6.66 -2.38 -2.08
C GLN A 25 6.30 -3.15 -0.82
N GLY A 26 5.98 -2.50 0.30
CA GLY A 26 5.57 -3.22 1.51
C GLY A 26 4.15 -3.78 1.39
N TRP A 27 3.27 -2.98 0.81
CA TRP A 27 1.85 -3.29 0.67
C TRP A 27 1.56 -4.30 -0.42
N SER A 28 2.26 -4.22 -1.56
CA SER A 28 2.09 -5.13 -2.71
C SER A 28 2.43 -6.60 -2.40
N LYS A 29 3.15 -6.84 -1.30
CA LYS A 29 3.56 -8.16 -0.82
C LYS A 29 2.57 -8.79 0.16
N LEU A 30 1.65 -7.99 0.71
CA LEU A 30 0.56 -8.52 1.53
C LEU A 30 -0.47 -9.21 0.65
N ASN A 31 -1.15 -10.20 1.22
CA ASN A 31 -2.33 -10.78 0.57
C ASN A 31 -3.44 -9.72 0.46
N PHE A 32 -4.30 -9.85 -0.55
CA PHE A 32 -5.42 -8.93 -0.79
C PHE A 32 -6.31 -8.73 0.44
N GLU A 33 -6.65 -9.82 1.15
CA GLU A 33 -7.46 -9.75 2.36
C GLU A 33 -6.80 -8.96 3.49
N ASP A 34 -5.49 -9.10 3.66
CA ASP A 34 -4.73 -8.35 4.67
C ASP A 34 -4.65 -6.87 4.29
N GLN A 35 -4.45 -6.55 3.01
CA GLN A 35 -4.48 -5.17 2.52
C GLN A 35 -5.86 -4.54 2.80
N CYS A 36 -6.95 -5.21 2.42
CA CYS A 36 -8.31 -4.74 2.68
C CYS A 36 -8.57 -4.56 4.19
N THR A 37 -8.13 -5.50 5.02
CA THR A 37 -8.29 -5.44 6.47
C THR A 37 -7.56 -4.25 7.08
N LEU A 38 -6.34 -3.96 6.61
CA LEU A 38 -5.59 -2.78 7.07
C LEU A 38 -6.23 -1.48 6.60
N HIS A 39 -6.76 -1.43 5.38
CA HIS A 39 -7.51 -0.28 4.89
C HIS A 39 -8.76 -0.03 5.73
N GLU A 40 -9.56 -1.06 5.99
CA GLU A 40 -10.82 -0.94 6.72
C GLU A 40 -10.64 -0.58 8.20
N TYR A 41 -9.50 -0.91 8.83
CA TYR A 41 -9.29 -0.63 10.26
C TYR A 41 -8.44 0.61 10.54
N TYR A 42 -7.44 0.92 9.70
CA TYR A 42 -6.52 2.05 9.92
C TYR A 42 -6.78 3.24 8.99
N GLU A 43 -7.51 3.03 7.89
CA GLU A 43 -7.80 4.05 6.87
C GLU A 43 -6.55 4.88 6.48
N PRO A 44 -5.50 4.25 5.93
CA PRO A 44 -4.22 4.89 5.69
C PRO A 44 -4.24 5.88 4.50
N SER A 45 -5.31 5.90 3.71
CA SER A 45 -5.50 6.89 2.63
C SER A 45 -5.90 8.27 3.18
N MET A 46 -6.63 8.31 4.30
CA MET A 46 -7.12 9.54 4.91
C MET A 46 -6.11 10.12 5.91
N ASP A 47 -5.96 11.44 5.92
CA ASP A 47 -5.12 12.15 6.89
C ASP A 47 -5.94 12.53 8.12
N PHE A 48 -6.18 11.57 9.03
CA PHE A 48 -6.83 11.85 10.33
C PHE A 48 -5.85 12.46 11.34
N THR A 49 -6.37 13.38 12.15
CA THR A 49 -5.76 13.75 13.43
C THR A 49 -5.82 12.60 14.43
N ASP A 50 -4.99 12.63 15.48
CA ASP A 50 -4.92 11.55 16.47
C ASP A 50 -6.31 11.30 17.13
N ASP A 51 -7.08 12.36 17.42
CA ASP A 51 -8.44 12.26 17.99
C ASP A 51 -9.44 11.64 17.00
N GLN A 52 -9.40 12.07 15.74
CA GLN A 52 -10.24 11.49 14.68
C GLN A 52 -9.93 10.01 14.46
N ALA A 53 -8.65 9.63 14.52
CA ALA A 53 -8.23 8.25 14.36
C ALA A 53 -8.75 7.36 15.51
N ILE A 54 -8.73 7.87 16.75
CA ILE A 54 -9.31 7.15 17.90
C ILE A 54 -10.83 7.02 17.75
N ALA A 55 -11.53 8.09 17.36
CA ALA A 55 -12.97 8.06 17.13
C ALA A 55 -13.35 7.07 16.01
N TYR A 56 -12.61 7.07 14.90
CA TYR A 56 -12.77 6.12 13.80
C TYR A 56 -12.59 4.68 14.28
N ARG A 57 -11.50 4.41 15.02
CA ARG A 57 -11.24 3.09 15.61
C ARG A 57 -12.41 2.60 16.46
N GLN A 58 -12.96 3.46 17.32
CA GLN A 58 -14.09 3.11 18.17
C GLN A 58 -15.34 2.80 17.34
N ALA A 59 -15.65 3.63 16.35
CA ALA A 59 -16.81 3.44 15.46
C ALA A 59 -16.70 2.13 14.66
N VAL A 60 -15.53 1.86 14.09
CA VAL A 60 -15.27 0.64 13.31
C VAL A 60 -15.28 -0.60 14.21
N THR A 61 -14.71 -0.53 15.41
CA THR A 61 -14.73 -1.65 16.37
C THR A 61 -16.15 -1.96 16.85
N ALA A 62 -16.98 -0.93 17.06
CA ALA A 62 -18.37 -1.09 17.42
C ALA A 62 -19.17 -1.77 16.29
N LYS A 63 -18.90 -1.40 15.03
CA LYS A 63 -19.53 -2.02 13.86
C LYS A 63 -19.05 -3.45 13.61
N TRP A 64 -17.75 -3.70 13.80
CA TRP A 64 -17.09 -4.96 13.47
C TRP A 64 -16.15 -5.41 14.60
N PRO A 65 -16.65 -6.10 15.64
CA PRO A 65 -15.86 -6.46 16.83
C PRO A 65 -14.66 -7.37 16.54
N SER A 66 -14.67 -8.12 15.43
CA SER A 66 -13.56 -9.01 15.05
C SER A 66 -12.45 -8.32 14.26
N LEU A 67 -12.72 -7.13 13.71
CA LEU A 67 -11.79 -6.41 12.84
C LEU A 67 -10.47 -6.01 13.52
N PRO A 68 -10.44 -5.52 14.78
CA PRO A 68 -9.19 -5.18 15.45
C PRO A 68 -8.21 -6.35 15.55
N HIS A 69 -8.73 -7.56 15.75
CA HIS A 69 -7.91 -8.76 15.85
C HIS A 69 -7.34 -9.18 14.48
N ARG A 70 -8.15 -9.08 13.42
CA ARG A 70 -7.70 -9.34 12.04
C ARG A 70 -6.65 -8.32 11.62
N ALA A 71 -6.91 -7.03 11.87
CA ALA A 71 -5.99 -5.95 11.56
C ALA A 71 -4.67 -6.04 12.33
N GLY A 72 -4.71 -6.50 13.59
CA GLY A 72 -3.50 -6.78 14.36
C GLY A 72 -2.64 -7.88 13.73
N LYS A 73 -3.24 -8.96 13.22
CA LYS A 73 -2.52 -10.01 12.50
C LYS A 73 -1.94 -9.51 11.17
N ALA A 74 -2.74 -8.80 10.38
CA ALA A 74 -2.30 -8.22 9.11
C ALA A 74 -1.13 -7.25 9.31
N TYR A 75 -1.16 -6.42 10.37
CA TYR A 75 -0.07 -5.52 10.71
C TYR A 75 1.21 -6.27 11.14
N ALA A 76 1.06 -7.37 11.87
CA ALA A 76 2.20 -8.21 12.23
C ALA A 76 2.86 -8.86 11.00
N GLU A 77 2.09 -9.26 9.99
CA GLU A 77 2.65 -9.73 8.71
C GLU A 77 3.31 -8.59 7.92
N PHE A 78 2.69 -7.42 7.90
CA PHE A 78 3.25 -6.24 7.26
C PHE A 78 4.64 -5.86 7.82
N THR A 79 4.79 -5.86 9.15
CA THR A 79 6.08 -5.55 9.79
C THR A 79 7.15 -6.60 9.48
N LYS A 80 6.80 -7.89 9.39
CA LYS A 80 7.73 -8.94 8.92
C LYS A 80 8.17 -8.72 7.48
N ILE A 81 7.25 -8.32 6.60
CA ILE A 81 7.55 -8.00 5.21
C ILE A 81 8.52 -6.82 5.13
N ILE A 82 8.24 -5.73 5.83
CA ILE A 82 9.13 -4.56 5.86
C ILE A 82 10.52 -4.95 6.38
N ALA A 83 10.61 -5.64 7.51
CA ALA A 83 11.89 -6.07 8.06
C ALA A 83 12.69 -6.94 7.07
N ARG A 84 11.99 -7.79 6.31
CA ARG A 84 12.63 -8.61 5.26
C ARG A 84 13.10 -7.78 4.07
N LEU A 85 12.34 -6.78 3.66
CA LEU A 85 12.72 -5.87 2.57
C LEU A 85 13.95 -5.03 2.97
N GLU A 86 13.98 -4.52 4.20
CA GLU A 86 15.11 -3.76 4.74
C GLU A 86 16.36 -4.63 4.93
N ALA A 87 16.20 -5.89 5.34
CA ALA A 87 17.31 -6.82 5.52
C ALA A 87 17.87 -7.37 4.19
N THR A 88 17.14 -7.24 3.08
CA THR A 88 17.60 -7.73 1.79
C THR A 88 18.55 -6.71 1.17
N PRO A 89 19.86 -7.02 1.02
CA PRO A 89 20.79 -6.08 0.39
C PRO A 89 20.33 -5.79 -1.05
N PRO A 90 20.48 -4.55 -1.54
CA PRO A 90 20.10 -4.20 -2.89
C PRO A 90 20.81 -5.15 -3.86
N PRO A 91 20.10 -5.71 -4.86
CA PRO A 91 20.73 -6.63 -5.79
C PRO A 91 21.94 -5.92 -6.42
N PRO A 92 23.09 -6.61 -6.55
CA PRO A 92 24.27 -6.01 -7.14
C PRO A 92 23.89 -5.47 -8.53
N LYS A 93 24.24 -4.20 -8.80
CA LYS A 93 24.03 -3.58 -10.11
C LYS A 93 24.65 -4.49 -11.16
N LYS A 94 23.82 -5.24 -11.90
CA LYS A 94 24.31 -6.12 -12.96
C LYS A 94 24.94 -5.22 -14.02
N THR A 95 26.26 -5.22 -14.13
CA THR A 95 26.94 -4.70 -15.32
C THR A 95 26.36 -5.45 -16.52
N PRO A 96 25.99 -4.75 -17.60
CA PRO A 96 25.38 -5.39 -18.77
C PRO A 96 26.42 -6.29 -19.43
N GLY A 97 26.43 -7.57 -19.01
CA GLY A 97 27.21 -8.62 -19.64
C GLY A 97 26.68 -8.87 -21.04
N ARG A 98 27.62 -9.05 -21.98
CA ARG A 98 27.39 -9.29 -23.42
C ARG A 98 26.22 -10.27 -23.63
N ARG A 99 25.20 -9.81 -24.37
CA ARG A 99 23.92 -10.48 -24.61
C ARG A 99 24.12 -11.94 -25.08
N ARG A 100 23.69 -12.90 -24.27
CA ARG A 100 23.28 -14.24 -24.74
C ARG A 100 21.77 -14.24 -24.94
N THR A 101 21.39 -14.71 -26.12
CA THR A 101 20.06 -14.79 -26.72
C THR A 101 19.09 -15.67 -25.91
N ASN A 102 17.79 -15.33 -25.99
CA ASN A 102 16.63 -16.03 -25.41
C ASN A 102 16.58 -16.20 -23.88
N LYS A 103 16.50 -15.09 -23.14
CA LYS A 103 15.93 -15.12 -21.78
C LYS A 103 14.42 -14.89 -21.86
N SER A 104 13.66 -15.90 -21.48
CA SER A 104 12.24 -15.74 -21.15
C SER A 104 12.11 -14.66 -20.07
N TYR A 105 11.34 -13.61 -20.38
CA TYR A 105 11.04 -12.56 -19.41
C TYR A 105 10.07 -13.13 -18.39
N VAL A 106 10.46 -13.17 -17.12
CA VAL A 106 9.53 -13.51 -16.03
C VAL A 106 8.95 -12.19 -15.53
N ILE A 107 7.71 -11.92 -15.93
CA ILE A 107 6.94 -10.79 -15.40
C ILE A 107 6.35 -11.22 -14.07
N ARG A 108 6.66 -10.48 -13.00
CA ARG A 108 5.99 -10.63 -11.71
C ARG A 108 4.99 -9.51 -11.56
N THR A 109 3.73 -9.87 -11.36
CA THR A 109 2.64 -8.95 -11.07
C THR A 109 2.35 -8.99 -9.59
N GLU A 110 2.10 -7.81 -9.01
CA GLU A 110 1.73 -7.68 -7.60
C GLU A 110 0.46 -6.82 -7.52
N GLY A 111 -0.46 -7.22 -6.66
CA GLY A 111 -1.74 -6.55 -6.47
C GLY A 111 -1.65 -5.52 -5.36
N LEU A 112 -2.20 -4.33 -5.60
CA LEU A 112 -2.18 -3.22 -4.67
C LEU A 112 -3.60 -2.64 -4.52
N VAL A 113 -4.18 -2.72 -3.32
CA VAL A 113 -5.57 -2.31 -3.05
C VAL A 113 -5.68 -0.79 -2.89
N ARG A 114 -6.30 -0.11 -3.85
CA ARG A 114 -6.59 1.33 -3.76
C ARG A 114 -8.09 1.51 -3.54
N PRO A 115 -8.57 1.68 -2.29
CA PRO A 115 -10.00 1.79 -2.01
C PRO A 115 -10.58 3.11 -2.54
N ASP A 116 -9.80 4.19 -2.49
CA ASP A 116 -10.17 5.48 -3.04
C ASP A 116 -9.62 5.67 -4.47
N VAL A 117 -10.38 6.40 -5.29
CA VAL A 117 -9.95 6.79 -6.64
C VAL A 117 -8.74 7.71 -6.54
N ASP A 118 -7.63 7.31 -7.16
CA ASP A 118 -6.43 8.15 -7.28
C ASP A 118 -6.68 9.24 -8.33
N PHE A 119 -7.15 10.40 -7.88
CA PHE A 119 -7.44 11.55 -8.73
C PHE A 119 -6.21 12.07 -9.47
N ASP A 120 -4.99 11.93 -8.91
CA ASP A 120 -3.76 12.34 -9.58
C ASP A 120 -3.47 11.46 -10.79
N LYS A 121 -3.62 10.14 -10.63
CA LYS A 121 -3.52 9.21 -11.76
C LYS A 121 -4.61 9.47 -12.79
N LEU A 122 -5.83 9.73 -12.35
CA LEU A 122 -6.94 10.04 -13.26
C LEU A 122 -6.66 11.32 -14.06
N ALA A 123 -6.17 12.38 -13.42
CA ALA A 123 -5.78 13.62 -14.08
C ALA A 123 -4.67 13.38 -15.12
N ARG A 124 -3.65 12.57 -14.80
CA ARG A 124 -2.58 12.20 -15.74
C ARG A 124 -3.12 11.46 -16.96
N VAL A 125 -4.05 10.53 -16.77
CA VAL A 125 -4.69 9.79 -17.86
C VAL A 125 -5.52 10.73 -18.73
N LEU A 126 -6.32 11.62 -18.14
CA LEU A 126 -7.11 12.59 -18.89
C LEU A 126 -6.22 13.53 -19.72
N LEU A 127 -5.09 14.00 -19.16
CA LEU A 127 -4.10 14.80 -19.89
C LEU A 127 -3.45 14.03 -21.04
N ALA A 128 -3.13 12.76 -20.84
CA ALA A 128 -2.57 11.93 -21.90
C ALA A 128 -3.57 11.72 -23.05
N ILE A 129 -4.85 11.49 -22.73
CA ILE A 129 -5.92 11.35 -23.72
C ILE A 129 -6.13 12.66 -24.49
N ALA A 130 -6.08 13.82 -23.82
CA ALA A 130 -6.19 15.12 -24.47
C ALA A 130 -5.06 15.34 -25.49
N ARG A 131 -3.81 15.05 -25.10
CA ARG A 131 -2.64 15.16 -25.99
C ARG A 131 -2.73 14.24 -27.21
N ASP A 132 -3.14 12.98 -27.01
CA ASP A 132 -3.31 12.02 -28.12
C ASP A 132 -4.41 12.46 -29.11
N LYS A 133 -5.45 13.15 -28.63
CA LYS A 133 -6.49 13.75 -29.49
C LYS A 133 -6.00 14.95 -30.29
N ASP A 134 -5.16 15.79 -29.70
CA ASP A 134 -4.59 16.96 -30.38
C ASP A 134 -3.59 16.52 -31.45
N GLU A 135 -2.74 15.53 -31.15
CA GLU A 135 -1.80 14.94 -32.12
C GLU A 135 -2.54 14.28 -33.30
N LYS A 136 -3.65 13.58 -33.05
CA LYS A 136 -4.50 12.99 -34.10
C LYS A 136 -5.31 14.00 -34.92
N LYS A 137 -5.52 15.22 -34.43
CA LYS A 137 -6.16 16.31 -35.20
C LYS A 137 -5.17 17.09 -36.06
N ALA A 138 -3.89 17.08 -35.69
CA ALA A 138 -2.83 17.79 -36.39
C ALA A 138 -2.19 16.98 -37.53
N ALA A 139 -2.42 15.66 -37.57
CA ALA A 139 -2.03 14.74 -38.64
C ALA A 139 -3.17 14.55 -39.66
#